data_AF-A0A7C1UP49-F1
#
_entry.id   AF-A0A7C1UP49-F1
#
_cell.length_a   1.000
_cell.length_b   1.000
_cell.length_c   1.000
_cell.angle_alpha   90.00
_cell.angle_beta   90.00
_cell.angle_gamma   90.00
#
_symmetry.space_group_name_H-M   'P 1'
#
loop_
_entity.id
_entity.type
_entity.pdbx_description
1 polymer ?
#
loop_
_entity_poly.entity_id
_entity_poly.type
_entity_poly.pdbx_seq_one_letter_code
_entity_poly.pdbx_strand_id
1 'polypeptide(L)'
;MSEFIKMRKHANTPRARGMNAMPAPLKGLFGWFSCKRGAAAIEFAIITPVMLAALAGIGDYGVTVYEKMELTSAARSGAQIALDDYTNTATIKQTVVEATNAGISTGDVTTTIFCECDDGTSLSSCSNSCGGANVKYYMTITASKVHNLIFLGTPMTLTGSTTVRVR
;
A
#
# COMPACT_ATOMS: atom_id res chain seq x y z
N MET A 1 19.74 98.47 43.71
CA MET A 1 21.11 98.64 43.19
C MET A 1 21.11 98.08 41.77
N SER A 2 21.38 98.96 40.79
CA SER A 2 21.75 98.71 39.36
C SER A 2 20.87 97.74 38.55
N GLU A 3 19.99 98.20 37.65
CA GLU A 3 20.29 98.62 36.25
C GLU A 3 21.30 97.71 35.54
N PHE A 4 20.90 96.98 34.47
CA PHE A 4 21.35 97.28 33.09
C PHE A 4 20.93 96.21 32.05
N ILE A 5 20.74 96.70 30.82
CA ILE A 5 20.83 96.01 29.50
C ILE A 5 19.52 95.73 28.76
N LYS A 6 19.14 96.79 28.06
CA LYS A 6 18.51 96.94 26.73
C LYS A 6 19.10 96.02 25.65
N MET A 7 18.26 95.44 24.78
CA MET A 7 18.47 95.20 23.32
C MET A 7 17.20 94.59 22.70
N ARG A 8 16.35 95.38 22.02
CA ARG A 8 16.11 95.40 20.55
C ARG A 8 16.18 94.03 19.86
N LYS A 9 15.10 93.66 19.14
CA LYS A 9 15.01 93.45 17.67
C LYS A 9 13.54 93.12 17.31
N HIS A 10 12.88 93.99 16.55
CA HIS A 10 12.52 93.82 15.12
C HIS A 10 11.49 92.70 14.86
N ALA A 11 10.25 93.09 14.54
CA ALA A 11 9.69 93.16 13.17
C ALA A 11 9.18 91.78 12.74
N ASN A 12 7.87 91.55 12.67
CA ASN A 12 6.90 91.98 11.66
C ASN A 12 6.33 90.69 11.03
N THR A 13 5.02 90.56 11.09
CA THR A 13 4.19 89.44 10.64
C THR A 13 4.23 89.29 9.10
N PRO A 14 3.88 88.13 8.51
CA PRO A 14 2.46 87.91 8.20
C PRO A 14 1.93 86.47 8.26
N ARG A 15 0.61 86.41 8.42
CA ARG A 15 -0.32 85.29 8.20
C ARG A 15 -0.20 84.68 6.80
N ALA A 16 -0.25 83.36 6.74
CA ALA A 16 -0.93 82.49 5.75
C ALA A 16 -0.42 81.05 6.01
N ARG A 17 -1.14 79.95 5.86
CA ARG A 17 -2.43 79.61 5.26
C ARG A 17 -2.78 78.24 5.83
N GLY A 18 -4.03 77.99 6.18
CA GLY A 18 -4.48 76.66 6.58
C GLY A 18 -4.18 75.65 5.47
N MET A 19 -3.45 74.60 5.82
CA MET A 19 -3.36 73.37 5.06
C MET A 19 -3.75 72.25 6.02
N ASN A 20 -5.04 71.94 6.02
CA ASN A 20 -5.57 70.73 6.61
C ASN A 20 -4.87 69.55 5.91
N ALA A 21 -4.10 68.77 6.67
CA ALA A 21 -3.53 67.53 6.20
C ALA A 21 -4.68 66.52 5.97
N MET A 22 -5.01 66.25 4.71
CA MET A 22 -5.83 65.11 4.34
C MET A 22 -5.00 63.82 4.48
N PRO A 23 -5.46 62.79 5.20
CA PRO A 23 -4.82 61.48 5.15
C PRO A 23 -5.11 60.83 3.78
N ALA A 24 -4.05 60.41 3.09
CA ALA A 24 -4.17 59.61 1.88
C ALA A 24 -4.84 58.25 2.21
N PRO A 25 -5.71 57.72 1.35
CA PRO A 25 -6.41 56.47 1.64
C PRO A 25 -5.45 55.28 1.49
N LEU A 26 -5.43 54.44 2.52
CA LEU A 26 -4.92 53.06 2.53
C LEU A 26 -5.67 52.22 1.48
N LYS A 27 -5.34 52.40 0.20
CA LYS A 27 -5.70 51.48 -0.88
C LYS A 27 -4.47 50.65 -1.24
N GLY A 28 -4.24 49.60 -0.47
CA GLY A 28 -3.13 48.69 -0.77
C GLY A 28 -3.15 47.33 -0.07
N LEU A 29 -4.08 47.07 0.86
CA LEU A 29 -4.03 45.86 1.68
C LEU A 29 -5.03 44.75 1.27
N PHE A 30 -5.88 44.98 0.27
CA PHE A 30 -6.93 44.02 -0.12
C PHE A 30 -6.86 43.55 -1.58
N GLY A 31 -5.69 43.68 -2.21
CA GLY A 31 -5.43 43.22 -3.59
C GLY A 31 -4.95 41.77 -3.69
N TRP A 32 -4.97 40.99 -2.61
CA TRP A 32 -4.42 39.62 -2.60
C TRP A 32 -5.41 38.52 -3.02
N PHE A 33 -6.69 38.81 -3.16
CA PHE A 33 -7.71 37.78 -3.42
C PHE A 33 -8.17 37.64 -4.89
N SER A 34 -7.57 38.36 -5.85
CA SER A 34 -7.98 38.27 -7.27
C SER A 34 -6.85 37.81 -8.21
N CYS A 35 -5.97 36.94 -7.73
CA CYS A 35 -4.99 36.25 -8.59
C CYS A 35 -5.57 34.92 -9.10
N LYS A 36 -6.21 34.94 -10.28
CA LYS A 36 -6.64 33.72 -11.01
C LYS A 36 -5.47 32.75 -11.31
N ARG A 37 -4.24 33.20 -11.16
CA ARG A 37 -3.00 32.43 -11.39
C ARG A 37 -2.74 31.33 -10.34
N GLY A 38 -3.50 31.29 -9.23
CA GLY A 38 -3.35 30.28 -8.18
C GLY A 38 -4.43 29.19 -8.14
N ALA A 39 -5.52 29.32 -8.91
CA ALA A 39 -6.66 28.38 -8.84
C ALA A 39 -6.25 26.95 -9.26
N ALA A 40 -5.48 26.82 -10.35
CA ALA A 40 -4.97 25.52 -10.80
C ALA A 40 -4.04 24.85 -9.77
N ALA A 41 -3.27 25.64 -9.01
CA ALA A 41 -2.42 25.11 -7.95
C ALA A 41 -3.26 24.57 -6.77
N ILE A 42 -4.38 25.21 -6.46
CA ILE A 42 -5.32 24.78 -5.40
C ILE A 42 -6.08 23.52 -5.83
N GLU A 43 -6.56 23.47 -7.07
CA GLU A 43 -7.21 22.28 -7.64
C GLU A 43 -6.27 21.07 -7.61
N PHE A 44 -5.02 21.26 -8.03
CA PHE A 44 -3.99 20.22 -7.96
C PHE A 44 -3.68 19.81 -6.52
N ALA A 45 -3.62 20.74 -5.57
CA ALA A 45 -3.37 20.45 -4.16
C ALA A 45 -4.45 19.56 -3.52
N ILE A 46 -5.69 19.60 -4.03
CA ILE A 46 -6.79 18.74 -3.54
C ILE A 46 -6.77 17.38 -4.23
N ILE A 47 -6.46 17.30 -5.53
CA ILE A 47 -6.47 16.05 -6.30
C ILE A 47 -5.24 15.18 -5.98
N THR A 48 -4.07 15.80 -5.85
CA THR A 48 -2.78 15.11 -5.62
C THR A 48 -2.79 14.16 -4.42
N PRO A 49 -3.27 14.52 -3.21
CA PRO A 49 -3.26 13.60 -2.07
C PRO A 49 -4.12 12.36 -2.32
N VAL A 50 -5.25 12.48 -3.01
CA VAL A 50 -6.10 11.33 -3.38
C VAL A 50 -5.38 10.43 -4.38
N MET A 51 -4.74 11.02 -5.39
CA MET A 51 -4.00 10.29 -6.42
C MET A 51 -2.78 9.57 -5.83
N LEU A 52 -2.04 10.21 -4.92
CA LEU A 52 -0.92 9.59 -4.20
C LEU A 52 -1.38 8.44 -3.30
N ALA A 53 -2.49 8.61 -2.57
CA ALA A 53 -3.07 7.54 -1.76
C ALA A 53 -3.49 6.34 -2.61
N ALA A 54 -4.06 6.58 -3.79
CA ALA A 54 -4.42 5.50 -4.73
C ALA A 54 -3.18 4.76 -5.26
N LEU A 55 -2.13 5.49 -5.67
CA LEU A 55 -0.88 4.88 -6.14
C LEU A 55 -0.16 4.09 -5.05
N ALA A 56 -0.15 4.61 -3.82
CA ALA A 56 0.35 3.92 -2.64
C ALA A 56 -0.38 2.58 -2.42
N GLY A 57 -1.71 2.58 -2.46
CA GLY A 57 -2.51 1.37 -2.30
C GLY A 57 -2.27 0.34 -3.41
N ILE A 58 -2.15 0.80 -4.66
CA ILE A 58 -1.82 -0.09 -5.80
C ILE A 58 -0.42 -0.69 -5.66
N GLY A 59 0.56 0.11 -5.23
CA GLY A 59 1.93 -0.37 -5.01
C GLY A 59 2.00 -1.45 -3.93
N ASP A 60 1.36 -1.21 -2.79
CA ASP A 60 1.29 -2.18 -1.68
C ASP A 60 0.61 -3.47 -2.14
N TYR A 61 -0.53 -3.36 -2.84
CA TYR A 61 -1.22 -4.52 -3.40
C TYR A 61 -0.39 -5.25 -4.46
N GLY A 62 0.34 -4.53 -5.30
CA GLY A 62 1.21 -5.12 -6.32
C GLY A 62 2.26 -6.07 -5.74
N VAL A 63 2.89 -5.68 -4.62
CA VAL A 63 3.83 -6.55 -3.91
C VAL A 63 3.14 -7.79 -3.36
N THR A 64 1.94 -7.65 -2.77
CA THR A 64 1.20 -8.82 -2.25
C THR A 64 0.84 -9.83 -3.36
N VAL A 65 0.44 -9.34 -4.53
CA VAL A 65 0.11 -10.22 -5.67
C VAL A 65 1.36 -10.91 -6.19
N TYR A 66 2.49 -10.20 -6.26
CA TYR A 66 3.77 -10.79 -6.66
C TYR A 66 4.17 -11.95 -5.74
N GLU A 67 4.13 -11.74 -4.42
CA GLU A 67 4.44 -12.80 -3.45
C GLU A 67 3.47 -13.99 -3.57
N LYS A 68 2.17 -13.72 -3.82
CA LYS A 68 1.19 -14.79 -4.04
C LYS A 68 1.50 -15.62 -5.29
N MET A 69 1.92 -14.98 -6.38
CA MET A 69 2.34 -15.68 -7.59
C MET A 69 3.57 -16.54 -7.34
N GLU A 70 4.52 -16.04 -6.55
CA GLU A 70 5.71 -16.77 -6.15
C GLU A 70 5.37 -18.02 -5.32
N LEU A 71 4.51 -17.89 -4.31
CA LEU A 71 4.02 -19.04 -3.51
C LEU A 71 3.32 -20.09 -4.38
N THR A 72 2.53 -19.65 -5.36
CA THR A 72 1.84 -20.55 -6.29
C THR A 72 2.82 -21.26 -7.23
N SER A 73 3.87 -20.56 -7.68
CA SER A 73 4.94 -21.14 -8.48
C SER A 73 5.72 -22.19 -7.68
N ALA A 74 6.06 -21.88 -6.43
CA ALA A 74 6.74 -22.82 -5.54
C ALA A 74 5.88 -24.06 -5.23
N ALA A 75 4.58 -23.88 -5.00
CA ALA A 75 3.65 -24.98 -4.85
C ALA A 75 3.63 -25.90 -6.08
N ARG A 76 3.72 -25.34 -7.30
CA ARG A 76 3.85 -26.14 -8.54
C ARG A 76 5.15 -26.93 -8.63
N SER A 77 6.26 -26.38 -8.15
CA SER A 77 7.52 -27.14 -8.06
C SER A 77 7.38 -28.32 -7.09
N GLY A 78 6.72 -28.11 -5.94
CA GLY A 78 6.37 -29.20 -5.03
C GLY A 78 5.44 -30.24 -5.66
N ALA A 79 4.50 -29.82 -6.51
CA ALA A 79 3.59 -30.72 -7.21
C ALA A 79 4.32 -31.63 -8.22
N GLN A 80 5.40 -31.15 -8.84
CA GLN A 80 6.23 -31.99 -9.70
C GLN A 80 6.92 -33.11 -8.92
N ILE A 81 7.41 -32.83 -7.71
CA ILE A 81 7.96 -33.85 -6.83
C ILE A 81 6.87 -34.80 -6.33
N ALA A 82 5.66 -34.29 -6.06
CA ALA A 82 4.54 -35.12 -5.66
C ALA A 82 4.09 -36.10 -6.76
N LEU A 83 4.35 -35.81 -8.03
CA LEU A 83 4.09 -36.77 -9.12
C LEU A 83 5.05 -37.96 -9.10
N ASP A 84 6.28 -37.76 -8.60
CA ASP A 84 7.29 -38.82 -8.48
C ASP A 84 7.08 -39.62 -7.18
N ASP A 85 6.99 -38.93 -6.04
CA ASP A 85 6.72 -39.52 -4.73
C ASP A 85 5.80 -38.63 -3.88
N TYR A 86 4.50 -38.91 -3.94
CA TYR A 86 3.49 -38.22 -3.15
C TYR A 86 3.48 -38.63 -1.66
N THR A 87 4.19 -39.69 -1.27
CA THR A 87 4.19 -40.16 0.13
C THR A 87 5.24 -39.40 0.97
N ASN A 88 6.31 -38.95 0.33
CA ASN A 88 7.37 -38.19 0.98
C ASN A 88 7.04 -36.69 1.09
N THR A 89 6.10 -36.38 1.99
CA THR A 89 5.67 -35.00 2.26
C THR A 89 6.80 -34.09 2.78
N ALA A 90 7.84 -34.63 3.39
CA ALA A 90 8.99 -33.86 3.86
C ALA A 90 9.78 -33.27 2.69
N THR A 91 10.11 -34.10 1.69
CA THR A 91 10.80 -33.64 0.48
C THR A 91 9.94 -32.66 -0.31
N ILE A 92 8.64 -32.91 -0.46
CA ILE A 92 7.72 -31.98 -1.14
C ILE A 92 7.75 -30.61 -0.48
N LYS A 93 7.59 -30.55 0.86
CA LYS A 93 7.62 -29.29 1.60
C LYS A 93 8.96 -28.57 1.47
N GLN A 94 10.06 -29.31 1.52
CA GLN A 94 11.40 -28.75 1.38
C GLN A 94 11.60 -28.13 -0.02
N THR A 95 11.19 -28.82 -1.08
CA THR A 95 11.26 -28.28 -2.44
C THR A 95 10.41 -27.03 -2.62
N VAL A 96 9.23 -26.96 -1.99
CA VAL A 96 8.40 -25.73 -2.02
C VAL A 96 9.15 -24.57 -1.36
N VAL A 97 9.78 -24.79 -0.20
CA VAL A 97 10.55 -23.75 0.49
C VAL A 97 11.75 -23.30 -0.33
N GLU A 98 12.47 -24.22 -0.97
CA GLU A 98 13.63 -23.92 -1.82
C GLU A 98 13.26 -23.22 -3.14
N ALA A 99 12.03 -23.40 -3.62
CA ALA A 99 11.54 -22.82 -4.86
C ALA A 99 11.06 -21.36 -4.72
N THR A 100 11.10 -20.78 -3.52
CA THR A 100 10.69 -19.40 -3.26
C THR A 100 11.68 -18.68 -2.36
N ASN A 101 11.84 -17.39 -2.58
CA ASN A 101 12.55 -16.46 -1.71
C ASN A 101 11.59 -15.67 -0.78
N ALA A 102 10.33 -16.10 -0.66
CA ALA A 102 9.31 -15.41 0.14
C ALA A 102 9.51 -15.55 1.66
N GLY A 103 10.53 -16.29 2.12
CA GLY A 103 10.88 -16.43 3.54
C GLY A 103 9.93 -17.34 4.33
N ILE A 104 9.36 -18.35 3.67
CA ILE A 104 8.52 -19.37 4.31
C ILE A 104 9.36 -20.55 4.82
N SER A 105 8.80 -21.31 5.75
CA SER A 105 9.37 -22.54 6.28
C SER A 105 8.52 -23.76 5.94
N THR A 106 9.01 -24.97 6.21
CA THR A 106 8.25 -26.20 5.97
C THR A 106 6.98 -26.30 6.83
N GLY A 107 6.90 -25.54 7.93
CA GLY A 107 5.70 -25.41 8.77
C GLY A 107 4.58 -24.61 8.09
N ASP A 108 4.92 -23.74 7.16
CA ASP A 108 3.98 -22.89 6.42
C ASP A 108 3.39 -23.59 5.19
N VAL A 109 3.92 -24.78 4.86
CA VAL A 109 3.50 -25.61 3.74
C VAL A 109 2.67 -26.80 4.25
N THR A 110 1.44 -26.89 3.75
CA THR A 110 0.50 -27.97 4.06
C THR A 110 0.26 -28.82 2.81
N THR A 111 0.37 -30.13 2.95
CA THR A 111 0.09 -31.11 1.89
C THR A 111 -1.11 -31.95 2.30
N THR A 112 -2.18 -31.94 1.53
CA THR A 112 -3.38 -32.76 1.78
C THR A 112 -3.63 -33.68 0.60
N ILE A 113 -4.04 -34.92 0.89
CA ILE A 113 -4.38 -35.91 -0.13
C ILE A 113 -5.89 -36.14 -0.06
N PHE A 114 -6.54 -36.18 -1.20
CA PHE A 114 -7.93 -36.57 -1.34
C PHE A 114 -8.08 -37.53 -2.52
N CYS A 115 -9.10 -38.39 -2.45
CA CYS A 115 -9.34 -39.41 -3.46
C CYS A 115 -10.76 -39.31 -4.00
N GLU A 116 -10.92 -39.65 -5.27
CA GLU A 116 -12.18 -39.62 -5.99
C GLU A 116 -12.33 -40.87 -6.84
N CYS A 117 -13.53 -41.40 -6.98
CA CYS A 117 -13.82 -42.48 -7.90
C CYS A 117 -13.97 -41.98 -9.35
N ASP A 118 -13.92 -42.89 -10.32
CA ASP A 118 -14.20 -42.56 -11.72
C ASP A 118 -15.56 -41.86 -11.93
N ASP A 119 -16.55 -42.19 -11.10
CA ASP A 119 -17.92 -41.63 -11.14
C ASP A 119 -18.06 -40.24 -10.49
N GLY A 120 -16.96 -39.64 -10.00
CA GLY A 120 -16.97 -38.32 -9.37
C GLY A 120 -17.24 -38.31 -7.87
N THR A 121 -17.37 -39.48 -7.24
CA THR A 121 -17.63 -39.59 -5.79
C THR A 121 -16.35 -39.36 -5.00
N SER A 122 -16.35 -38.35 -4.12
CA SER A 122 -15.23 -38.05 -3.22
C SER A 122 -15.19 -39.06 -2.07
N LEU A 123 -14.02 -39.65 -1.82
CA LEU A 123 -13.79 -40.56 -0.70
C LEU A 123 -13.23 -39.80 0.50
N SER A 124 -13.73 -40.11 1.70
CA SER A 124 -13.19 -39.57 2.96
C SER A 124 -11.78 -40.08 3.28
N SER A 125 -11.41 -41.25 2.74
CA SER A 125 -10.06 -41.79 2.81
C SER A 125 -9.73 -42.59 1.56
N CYS A 126 -8.46 -42.53 1.16
CA CYS A 126 -7.92 -43.22 0.00
C CYS A 126 -7.74 -44.75 0.19
N SER A 127 -8.24 -45.29 1.29
CA SER A 127 -8.25 -46.71 1.64
C SER A 127 -9.52 -47.43 1.17
N ASN A 128 -10.55 -46.67 0.80
CA ASN A 128 -11.84 -47.21 0.38
C ASN A 128 -11.82 -47.53 -1.11
N SER A 129 -12.42 -48.65 -1.51
CA SER A 129 -12.54 -49.04 -2.90
C SER A 129 -13.82 -48.47 -3.52
N CYS A 130 -13.75 -48.08 -4.79
CA CYS A 130 -14.86 -47.52 -5.55
C CYS A 130 -15.81 -48.60 -6.09
N GLY A 131 -16.17 -49.60 -5.29
CA GLY A 131 -17.11 -50.65 -5.69
C GLY A 131 -16.74 -51.42 -6.98
N GLY A 132 -15.46 -51.41 -7.38
CA GLY A 132 -14.97 -52.00 -8.62
C GLY A 132 -14.43 -51.00 -9.66
N ALA A 133 -14.65 -49.69 -9.47
CA ALA A 133 -14.04 -48.63 -10.28
C ALA A 133 -12.64 -48.23 -9.78
N ASN A 134 -11.89 -47.49 -10.59
CA ASN A 134 -10.55 -47.02 -10.19
C ASN A 134 -10.66 -45.82 -9.25
N VAL A 135 -9.72 -45.75 -8.31
CA VAL A 135 -9.55 -44.61 -7.40
C VAL A 135 -8.52 -43.66 -8.01
N LYS A 136 -8.88 -42.39 -8.18
CA LYS A 136 -7.99 -41.29 -8.56
C LYS A 136 -7.47 -40.61 -7.31
N TYR A 137 -6.18 -40.36 -7.26
CA TYR A 137 -5.52 -39.74 -6.11
C TYR A 137 -5.10 -38.33 -6.50
N TYR A 138 -5.52 -37.36 -5.70
CA TYR A 138 -5.14 -35.97 -5.85
C TYR A 138 -4.42 -35.50 -4.61
N MET A 139 -3.40 -34.67 -4.82
CA MET A 139 -2.70 -33.97 -3.76
C MET A 139 -2.87 -32.47 -3.95
N THR A 140 -3.25 -31.79 -2.87
CA THR A 140 -3.22 -30.33 -2.76
C THR A 140 -2.00 -29.92 -1.95
N ILE A 141 -1.22 -29.01 -2.50
CA ILE A 141 -0.09 -28.38 -1.82
C ILE A 141 -0.45 -26.92 -1.62
N THR A 142 -0.41 -26.45 -0.38
CA THR A 142 -0.74 -25.08 0.00
C THR A 142 0.41 -24.47 0.77
N ALA A 143 0.98 -23.38 0.27
CA ALA A 143 1.96 -22.56 0.96
C ALA A 143 1.30 -21.29 1.48
N SER A 144 1.54 -20.95 2.75
CA SER A 144 0.98 -19.76 3.39
C SER A 144 2.09 -18.82 3.82
N LYS A 145 1.82 -17.52 3.81
CA LYS A 145 2.74 -16.51 4.35
C LYS A 145 1.93 -15.39 4.98
N VAL A 146 2.38 -14.85 6.12
CA VAL A 146 1.84 -13.60 6.67
C VAL A 146 2.59 -12.43 6.04
N HIS A 147 1.88 -11.57 5.34
CA HIS A 147 2.41 -10.31 4.80
C HIS A 147 1.79 -9.14 5.55
N ASN A 148 2.62 -8.16 5.92
CA ASN A 148 2.16 -6.93 6.55
C ASN A 148 2.06 -5.86 5.49
N LEU A 149 0.85 -5.34 5.26
CA LEU A 149 0.65 -4.23 4.33
C LEU A 149 1.40 -2.99 4.84
N ILE A 150 2.19 -2.38 3.96
CA ILE A 150 3.04 -1.23 4.31
C ILE A 150 2.18 -0.02 4.69
N PHE A 151 1.04 0.18 4.02
CA PHE A 151 0.20 1.36 4.24
C PHE A 151 -0.90 1.18 5.28
N LEU A 152 -1.48 -0.03 5.39
CA LEU A 152 -2.58 -0.30 6.32
C LEU A 152 -2.13 -0.88 7.67
N GLY A 153 -0.89 -1.40 7.77
CA GLY A 153 -0.31 -1.93 9.00
C GLY A 153 -0.99 -3.19 9.55
N THR A 154 -1.98 -3.73 8.84
CA THR A 154 -2.71 -4.93 9.23
C THR A 154 -2.08 -6.16 8.56
N PRO A 155 -1.84 -7.26 9.31
CA PRO A 155 -1.36 -8.50 8.73
C PRO A 155 -2.43 -9.14 7.85
N MET A 156 -2.02 -9.66 6.70
CA MET A 156 -2.85 -10.45 5.78
C MET A 156 -2.16 -11.78 5.49
N THR A 157 -2.91 -12.87 5.49
CA THR A 157 -2.41 -14.19 5.09
C THR A 157 -2.52 -14.37 3.58
N LEU A 158 -1.38 -14.57 2.93
CA LEU A 158 -1.28 -14.92 1.52
C LEU A 158 -1.22 -16.43 1.41
N THR A 159 -1.99 -16.98 0.49
CA THR A 159 -2.01 -18.41 0.22
C THR A 159 -1.83 -18.67 -1.27
N GLY A 160 -0.89 -19.55 -1.58
CA GLY A 160 -0.68 -20.11 -2.92
C GLY A 160 -0.91 -21.61 -2.85
N SER A 161 -1.82 -22.14 -3.66
CA SER A 161 -2.11 -23.56 -3.69
C SER A 161 -2.13 -24.12 -5.11
N THR A 162 -1.81 -25.41 -5.22
CA THR A 162 -1.93 -26.18 -6.45
C THR A 162 -2.45 -27.57 -6.14
N THR A 163 -3.26 -28.11 -7.03
CA THR A 163 -3.72 -29.49 -6.97
C THR A 163 -3.17 -30.27 -8.15
N VAL A 164 -2.75 -31.51 -7.90
CA VAL A 164 -2.21 -32.40 -8.93
C VAL A 164 -2.73 -33.81 -8.73
N ARG A 165 -2.99 -34.52 -9.83
CA ARG A 165 -3.32 -35.94 -9.78
C ARG A 165 -2.03 -36.75 -9.70
N VAL A 166 -1.87 -37.54 -8.64
CA VAL A 166 -0.66 -38.32 -8.37
C VAL A 166 -0.82 -39.81 -8.73
N ARG A 167 -2.06 -40.31 -8.89
CA ARG A 167 -2.36 -41.68 -9.31
C ARG A 167 -3.76 -41.77 -9.95
#